data_AF-A0A8H7C1M3-F1
#
_entry.id   AF-A0A8H7C1M3-F1
#
_cell.length_a   1.000
_cell.length_b   1.000
_cell.length_c   1.000
_cell.angle_alpha   90.00
_cell.angle_beta   90.00
_cell.angle_gamma   90.00
#
_symmetry.space_group_name_H-M   'P 1'
#
loop_
_entity.id
_entity.type
_entity.pdbx_description
1 polymer ?
#
loop_
_entity_poly.entity_id
_entity_poly.type
_entity_poly.pdbx_seq_one_letter_code
_entity_poly.pdbx_strand_id
1 'polypeptide(L)'
;MLSATPSVSHSSTPLPTQGPPKTYEDLLDAFLNEASNDDNTEDVFGTGVEADLEPGSDQDNSANVSSPPALLQDETDSANNMHSLTTPQIHKGTRIIVQRAARRAKLEPYQVAEADTFIRSSINTQLGLIFVGVQAMRNEVNRVLIHQPRFTVDEALHKTISAYSLGVLLSEKLREYKRSSTDVVLAIIRNNNANIPSNLDQDPYTLSIVKAAISDALTQARSRIKKLIGKSIDDNLSIYQLSSKVIEGSQCTVSVPLCARLAVLRDVYSKSGSGLSYWNDVDSCLAHCRAKAKDNADGIRKILAKMLKLDRSLYGYTDKTTIPKHVLVFQQAIDDSL
;
A
#
# COMPACT_ATOMS: atom_id res chain seq x y z
N MET A 1 64.86 -46.81 -55.52
CA MET A 1 64.84 -45.75 -54.50
C MET A 1 64.05 -44.59 -55.12
N LEU A 2 62.85 -44.21 -54.70
CA LEU A 2 62.31 -43.93 -53.35
C LEU A 2 60.84 -44.38 -53.30
N SER A 3 60.49 -45.32 -52.40
CA SER A 3 59.81 -45.09 -51.10
C SER A 3 58.39 -44.54 -51.22
N ALA A 4 57.43 -45.47 -51.26
CA ALA A 4 56.01 -45.22 -51.00
C ALA A 4 55.76 -45.09 -49.50
N THR A 5 54.96 -44.11 -49.10
CA THR A 5 54.40 -43.96 -47.74
C THR A 5 52.87 -43.91 -47.81
N PRO A 6 52.14 -44.49 -46.84
CA PRO A 6 50.72 -44.78 -46.96
C PRO A 6 49.82 -43.58 -46.63
N SER A 7 48.68 -43.51 -47.31
CA SER A 7 47.59 -42.56 -47.05
C SER A 7 46.86 -42.92 -45.75
N VAL A 8 46.94 -42.03 -44.76
CA VAL A 8 46.13 -42.10 -43.53
C VAL A 8 44.79 -41.41 -43.79
N SER A 9 43.72 -42.21 -43.81
CA SER A 9 42.34 -41.74 -43.82
C SER A 9 41.96 -41.26 -42.42
N HIS A 10 41.88 -39.94 -42.22
CA HIS A 10 41.27 -39.37 -41.03
C HIS A 10 39.74 -39.54 -41.13
N SER A 11 39.20 -40.44 -40.31
CA SER A 11 37.78 -40.52 -40.01
C SER A 11 37.37 -39.23 -39.29
N SER A 12 36.58 -38.40 -39.95
CA SER A 12 35.92 -37.26 -39.33
C SER A 12 34.87 -37.76 -38.35
N THR A 13 35.21 -37.80 -37.07
CA THR A 13 34.26 -37.97 -35.97
C THR A 13 33.31 -36.76 -35.99
N PRO A 14 31.97 -36.95 -36.07
CA PRO A 14 31.06 -35.83 -35.98
C PRO A 14 31.13 -35.24 -34.57
N LEU A 15 31.38 -33.93 -34.51
CA LEU A 15 31.27 -33.09 -33.32
C LEU A 15 29.91 -33.36 -32.64
N PRO A 16 29.84 -33.51 -31.30
CA PRO A 16 28.57 -33.65 -30.63
C PRO A 16 27.74 -32.40 -30.91
N THR A 17 26.61 -32.61 -31.58
CA THR A 17 25.59 -31.60 -31.86
C THR A 17 25.19 -31.00 -30.51
N GLN A 18 25.61 -29.77 -30.25
CA GLN A 18 25.05 -29.00 -29.15
C GLN A 18 23.55 -28.90 -29.43
N GLY A 19 22.75 -29.53 -28.56
CA GLY A 19 21.31 -29.38 -28.58
C GLY A 19 20.92 -27.90 -28.45
N PRO A 20 19.66 -27.57 -28.78
CA PRO A 20 19.16 -26.20 -28.68
C PRO A 20 19.48 -25.60 -27.30
N PRO A 21 19.75 -24.28 -27.22
CA PRO A 21 20.02 -23.63 -25.95
C PRO A 21 18.84 -23.90 -25.02
N LYS A 22 19.11 -24.58 -23.89
CA LYS A 22 18.10 -24.89 -22.88
C LYS A 22 17.46 -23.58 -22.45
N THR A 23 16.15 -23.50 -22.61
CA THR A 23 15.36 -22.36 -22.15
C THR A 23 15.49 -22.29 -20.63
N TYR A 24 15.34 -21.10 -20.02
CA TYR A 24 15.37 -20.98 -18.56
C TYR A 24 14.40 -21.96 -17.87
N GLU A 25 13.26 -22.19 -18.50
CA GLU A 25 12.25 -23.17 -18.08
C GLU A 25 12.80 -24.61 -18.06
N ASP A 26 13.61 -25.01 -19.05
CA ASP A 26 14.23 -26.35 -19.11
C ASP A 26 15.27 -26.55 -17.99
N LEU A 27 15.98 -25.48 -17.61
CA LEU A 27 16.92 -25.50 -16.48
C LEU A 27 16.18 -25.55 -15.14
N LEU A 28 15.07 -24.83 -15.01
CA LEU A 28 14.24 -24.84 -13.80
C LEU A 28 13.49 -26.17 -13.66
N ASP A 29 13.06 -26.78 -14.75
CA ASP A 29 12.39 -28.08 -14.72
C ASP A 29 13.34 -29.22 -14.38
N ALA A 30 14.52 -29.27 -15.01
CA ALA A 30 15.55 -30.24 -14.64
C ALA A 30 15.93 -30.11 -13.15
N PHE A 31 16.04 -28.88 -12.66
CA PHE A 31 16.37 -28.54 -11.28
C PHE A 31 15.29 -28.93 -10.26
N LEU A 32 14.01 -28.63 -10.56
CA LEU A 32 12.92 -28.94 -9.67
C LEU A 32 12.49 -30.43 -9.74
N ASN A 33 12.90 -31.16 -10.78
CA ASN A 33 12.67 -32.60 -10.95
C ASN A 33 13.79 -33.49 -10.38
N GLU A 34 14.92 -32.93 -9.93
CA GLU A 34 15.89 -33.70 -9.12
C GLU A 34 15.22 -34.12 -7.81
N ALA A 35 14.79 -35.38 -7.77
CA ALA A 35 14.22 -36.01 -6.60
C ALA A 35 15.28 -36.17 -5.51
N SER A 36 15.42 -35.14 -4.68
CA SER A 36 16.03 -35.29 -3.36
C SER A 36 15.02 -36.04 -2.47
N ASN A 37 15.34 -37.30 -2.16
CA ASN A 37 14.67 -38.17 -1.19
C ASN A 37 14.76 -37.68 0.27
N ASP A 38 14.95 -36.38 0.51
CA ASP A 38 15.09 -35.83 1.86
C ASP A 38 13.80 -35.10 2.26
N ASP A 39 12.92 -35.84 2.91
CA ASP A 39 11.58 -35.42 3.38
C ASP A 39 11.62 -34.38 4.53
N ASN A 40 12.82 -33.90 4.92
CA ASN A 40 13.00 -32.88 5.96
C ASN A 40 12.81 -31.43 5.46
N THR A 41 11.71 -31.17 4.75
CA THR A 41 11.32 -29.78 4.37
C THR A 41 10.40 -29.10 5.38
N GLU A 42 9.78 -29.89 6.27
CA GLU A 42 8.88 -29.44 7.34
C GLU A 42 9.58 -28.56 8.40
N ASP A 43 10.91 -28.62 8.53
CA ASP A 43 11.63 -27.89 9.57
C ASP A 43 11.94 -26.41 9.22
N VAL A 44 11.81 -26.01 7.95
CA VAL A 44 12.22 -24.67 7.49
C VAL A 44 11.13 -23.61 7.75
N PHE A 45 9.85 -23.98 7.65
CA PHE A 45 8.71 -23.09 7.82
C PHE A 45 7.73 -23.75 8.80
N GLY A 46 7.84 -23.48 10.10
CA GLY A 46 7.02 -24.14 11.12
C GLY A 46 5.52 -24.10 10.80
N THR A 47 4.85 -25.24 10.91
CA THR A 47 3.41 -25.39 10.72
C THR A 47 2.64 -24.67 11.83
N GLY A 48 1.69 -23.81 11.44
CA GLY A 48 0.81 -23.11 12.36
C GLY A 48 -0.13 -24.06 13.10
N VAL A 49 -0.40 -23.73 14.36
CA VAL A 49 -1.52 -24.30 15.12
C VAL A 49 -2.64 -23.26 15.09
N GLU A 50 -3.78 -23.65 14.53
CA GLU A 50 -5.03 -22.90 14.58
C GLU A 50 -5.71 -23.00 15.95
N ALA A 51 -6.48 -21.96 16.23
CA ALA A 51 -7.71 -21.90 17.02
C ALA A 51 -7.62 -22.06 18.54
N ASP A 52 -8.01 -20.97 19.23
CA ASP A 52 -9.03 -21.04 20.28
C ASP A 52 -9.83 -19.73 20.26
N LEU A 53 -10.95 -19.74 19.52
CA LEU A 53 -12.05 -18.79 19.66
C LEU A 53 -13.14 -19.49 20.47
N GLU A 54 -13.34 -19.05 21.71
CA GLU A 54 -14.52 -19.39 22.50
C GLU A 54 -15.63 -18.33 22.29
N PRO A 55 -16.89 -18.73 22.03
CA PRO A 55 -18.03 -17.83 21.92
C PRO A 55 -18.79 -17.72 23.25
N GLY A 56 -18.98 -16.49 23.73
CA GLY A 56 -19.73 -16.18 24.96
C GLY A 56 -21.02 -15.40 24.71
N SER A 57 -22.12 -16.15 24.63
CA SER A 57 -23.55 -15.88 24.88
C SER A 57 -24.09 -14.45 25.14
N ASP A 58 -25.13 -14.13 24.35
CA ASP A 58 -26.44 -13.54 24.67
C ASP A 58 -26.72 -12.94 26.06
N GLN A 59 -27.26 -11.72 26.07
CA GLN A 59 -28.48 -11.44 26.84
C GLN A 59 -29.27 -10.23 26.33
N ASP A 60 -30.55 -10.51 26.07
CA ASP A 60 -31.67 -9.61 25.85
C ASP A 60 -31.77 -8.47 26.87
N ASN A 61 -32.24 -7.29 26.44
CA ASN A 61 -33.57 -6.87 26.87
C ASN A 61 -34.16 -5.70 26.08
N SER A 62 -35.45 -5.90 25.83
CA SER A 62 -36.41 -5.09 25.10
C SER A 62 -37.05 -4.03 26.00
N ALA A 63 -37.48 -2.91 25.41
CA ALA A 63 -38.71 -2.15 25.68
C ALA A 63 -38.51 -0.69 25.21
N ASN A 64 -39.08 -0.23 24.10
CA ASN A 64 -40.50 0.06 23.84
C ASN A 64 -40.97 1.41 24.41
N VAL A 65 -41.95 2.00 23.71
CA VAL A 65 -42.81 3.15 24.06
C VAL A 65 -42.30 4.51 23.54
N SER A 66 -43.05 5.38 22.85
CA SER A 66 -44.29 5.34 22.06
C SER A 66 -44.44 6.75 21.47
N SER A 67 -44.90 6.86 20.23
CA SER A 67 -45.64 8.04 19.74
C SER A 67 -47.15 7.71 19.78
N PRO A 68 -48.07 8.62 19.42
CA PRO A 68 -48.38 9.97 19.89
C PRO A 68 -49.84 9.99 20.46
N PRO A 69 -50.53 11.14 20.58
CA PRO A 69 -51.58 11.37 19.58
C PRO A 69 -51.87 12.85 19.23
N ALA A 70 -52.57 13.01 18.09
CA ALA A 70 -53.17 14.23 17.58
C ALA A 70 -54.61 14.43 18.09
N LEU A 71 -55.07 15.69 18.15
CA LEU A 71 -56.45 16.21 18.17
C LEU A 71 -56.36 17.67 17.62
N LEU A 72 -56.93 18.06 16.47
CA LEU A 72 -58.33 18.51 16.19
C LEU A 72 -58.83 19.49 17.27
N GLN A 73 -59.31 20.72 17.03
CA GLN A 73 -60.14 21.35 15.99
C GLN A 73 -60.00 22.90 16.18
N ASP A 74 -59.93 23.71 15.12
CA ASP A 74 -61.04 24.47 14.49
C ASP A 74 -61.41 25.77 15.24
N GLU A 75 -61.13 26.92 14.62
CA GLU A 75 -62.09 28.02 14.49
C GLU A 75 -61.54 29.09 13.53
N THR A 76 -62.36 29.34 12.52
CA THR A 76 -62.33 30.41 11.52
C THR A 76 -62.59 31.77 12.16
N ASP A 77 -61.88 32.82 11.74
CA ASP A 77 -62.50 33.96 11.04
C ASP A 77 -61.60 35.19 10.86
N SER A 78 -61.77 35.78 9.67
CA SER A 78 -61.68 37.22 9.36
C SER A 78 -60.36 37.98 9.53
N ALA A 79 -59.75 38.19 8.36
CA ALA A 79 -59.51 39.49 7.73
C ALA A 79 -58.91 40.64 8.57
N ASN A 80 -57.79 41.14 8.04
CA ASN A 80 -57.28 42.50 8.18
C ASN A 80 -56.88 42.94 9.59
N ASN A 81 -55.60 42.77 9.93
CA ASN A 81 -54.89 43.88 10.53
C ASN A 81 -53.40 43.88 10.17
N MET A 82 -53.11 44.68 9.15
CA MET A 82 -51.79 45.15 8.77
C MET A 82 -51.27 46.11 9.86
N HIS A 83 -50.91 45.59 11.03
CA HIS A 83 -50.24 46.38 12.05
C HIS A 83 -48.73 46.11 12.01
N SER A 84 -48.04 46.99 11.28
CA SER A 84 -46.63 47.28 11.45
C SER A 84 -46.36 47.67 12.92
N LEU A 85 -46.07 46.69 13.76
CA LEU A 85 -45.58 46.88 15.13
C LEU A 85 -44.05 47.05 15.11
N THR A 86 -43.58 48.08 14.41
CA THR A 86 -42.24 48.65 14.61
C THR A 86 -42.25 49.50 15.88
N THR A 87 -42.46 48.83 17.02
CA THR A 87 -42.37 49.47 18.34
C THR A 87 -40.89 49.68 18.69
N PRO A 88 -40.45 50.89 19.09
CA PRO A 88 -39.04 51.18 19.40
C PRO A 88 -38.46 50.35 20.58
N GLN A 89 -39.30 49.66 21.34
CA GLN A 89 -38.93 48.72 22.42
C GLN A 89 -38.36 47.40 21.88
N ILE A 90 -38.95 46.83 20.82
CA ILE A 90 -38.51 45.54 20.23
C ILE A 90 -37.11 45.68 19.63
N HIS A 91 -36.84 46.81 18.95
CA HIS A 91 -35.51 47.11 18.42
C HIS A 91 -34.43 47.24 19.51
N LYS A 92 -34.76 47.76 20.70
CA LYS A 92 -33.81 47.84 21.82
C LYS A 92 -33.45 46.46 22.37
N GLY A 93 -34.45 45.58 22.53
CA GLY A 93 -34.25 44.20 22.98
C GLY A 93 -33.38 43.39 22.02
N THR A 94 -33.75 43.36 20.74
CA THR A 94 -33.00 42.66 19.69
C THR A 94 -31.57 43.17 19.56
N ARG A 95 -31.36 44.48 19.69
CA ARG A 95 -30.02 45.08 19.64
C ARG A 95 -29.11 44.63 20.78
N ILE A 96 -29.63 44.54 22.01
CA ILE A 96 -28.87 44.03 23.16
C ILE A 96 -28.50 42.56 22.95
N ILE A 97 -29.42 41.77 22.39
CA ILE A 97 -29.19 40.35 22.09
C ILE A 97 -28.09 40.18 21.04
N VAL A 98 -28.16 40.91 19.92
CA VAL A 98 -27.14 40.81 18.86
C VAL A 98 -25.79 41.35 19.32
N GLN A 99 -25.73 42.43 20.11
CA GLN A 99 -24.47 42.91 20.68
C GLN A 99 -23.84 41.87 21.64
N ARG A 100 -24.65 41.19 22.46
CA ARG A 100 -24.14 40.09 23.31
C ARG A 100 -23.64 38.92 22.46
N ALA A 101 -24.34 38.57 21.38
CA ALA A 101 -23.91 37.52 20.45
C ALA A 101 -22.60 37.89 19.73
N ALA A 102 -22.48 39.12 19.24
CA ALA A 102 -21.27 39.63 18.58
C ALA A 102 -20.05 39.61 19.51
N ARG A 103 -20.22 40.01 20.78
CA ARG A 103 -19.15 39.92 21.79
C ARG A 103 -18.76 38.48 22.11
N ARG A 104 -19.72 37.56 22.19
CA ARG A 104 -19.45 36.12 22.38
C ARG A 104 -18.70 35.52 21.19
N ALA A 105 -19.04 35.97 19.97
CA ALA A 105 -18.37 35.58 18.73
C ALA A 105 -17.01 36.27 18.53
N LYS A 106 -16.57 37.15 19.46
CA LYS A 106 -15.31 37.90 19.40
C LYS A 106 -15.14 38.71 18.11
N LEU A 107 -16.23 39.30 17.61
CA LEU A 107 -16.17 40.18 16.45
C LEU A 107 -15.39 41.46 16.76
N GLU A 108 -14.66 41.96 15.76
CA GLU A 108 -13.88 43.20 15.85
C GLU A 108 -14.79 44.43 16.05
N PRO A 109 -14.30 45.53 16.66
CA PRO A 109 -15.11 46.71 16.94
C PRO A 109 -15.86 47.28 15.72
N TYR A 110 -15.24 47.23 14.54
CA TYR A 110 -15.87 47.67 13.29
C TYR A 110 -17.01 46.74 12.84
N GLN A 111 -16.89 45.42 13.04
CA GLN A 111 -17.91 44.42 12.71
C GLN A 111 -19.12 44.53 13.64
N VAL A 112 -18.89 44.89 14.92
CA VAL A 112 -19.96 45.18 15.87
C VAL A 112 -20.75 46.43 15.46
N ALA A 113 -20.08 47.47 14.97
CA ALA A 113 -20.72 48.67 14.45
C ALA A 113 -21.53 48.39 13.17
N GLU A 114 -21.02 47.49 12.31
CA GLU A 114 -21.72 47.04 11.10
C GLU A 114 -22.98 46.23 11.43
N ALA A 115 -22.92 45.33 12.43
CA ALA A 115 -24.08 44.61 12.93
C ALA A 115 -25.14 45.57 13.53
N ASP A 116 -24.72 46.63 14.22
CA ASP A 116 -25.63 47.68 14.72
C ASP A 116 -26.34 48.41 13.57
N THR A 117 -25.61 48.71 12.51
CA THR A 117 -26.11 49.37 11.30
C THR A 117 -27.08 48.47 10.54
N PHE A 118 -26.77 47.17 10.46
CA PHE A 118 -27.62 46.15 9.85
C PHE A 118 -28.99 46.07 10.55
N ILE A 119 -29.02 45.97 11.88
CA ILE A 119 -30.28 45.88 12.66
C ILE A 119 -31.14 47.15 12.53
N ARG A 120 -30.51 48.31 12.34
CA ARG A 120 -31.21 49.60 12.14
C ARG A 120 -31.80 49.76 10.74
N SER A 121 -31.35 48.97 9.78
CA SER A 121 -31.78 49.07 8.39
C SER A 121 -33.15 48.43 8.17
N SER A 122 -33.85 48.83 7.10
CA SER A 122 -35.11 48.19 6.71
C SER A 122 -34.92 46.72 6.35
N ILE A 123 -35.97 45.90 6.42
CA ILE A 123 -35.87 44.46 6.10
C ILE A 123 -35.38 44.21 4.66
N ASN A 124 -35.82 45.04 3.70
CA ASN A 124 -35.38 44.95 2.30
C ASN A 124 -33.89 45.27 2.17
N THR A 125 -33.42 46.27 2.93
CA THR A 125 -32.00 46.62 2.99
C THR A 125 -31.19 45.49 3.64
N GLN A 126 -31.68 44.87 4.71
CA GLN A 126 -31.05 43.73 5.37
C GLN A 126 -30.92 42.53 4.42
N LEU A 127 -31.98 42.17 3.70
CA LEU A 127 -31.96 41.13 2.67
C LEU A 127 -30.92 41.41 1.58
N GLY A 128 -30.86 42.66 1.08
CA GLY A 128 -29.85 43.09 0.12
C GLY A 128 -28.42 42.97 0.67
N LEU A 129 -28.20 43.39 1.92
CA LEU A 129 -26.89 43.28 2.59
C LEU A 129 -26.48 41.82 2.82
N ILE A 130 -27.40 40.93 3.19
CA ILE A 130 -27.13 39.48 3.28
C ILE A 130 -26.72 38.93 1.91
N PHE A 131 -27.47 39.26 0.85
CA PHE A 131 -27.14 38.79 -0.51
C PHE A 131 -25.75 39.25 -0.95
N VAL A 132 -25.43 40.53 -0.74
CA VAL A 132 -24.09 41.09 -1.01
C VAL A 132 -23.02 40.37 -0.19
N GLY A 133 -23.28 40.12 1.10
CA GLY A 133 -22.37 39.36 1.98
C GLY A 133 -22.13 37.93 1.47
N VAL A 134 -23.17 37.24 0.99
CA VAL A 134 -23.06 35.91 0.39
C VAL A 134 -22.23 35.94 -0.88
N GLN A 135 -22.39 36.96 -1.73
CA GLN A 135 -21.54 37.10 -2.93
C GLN A 135 -20.09 37.44 -2.59
N ALA A 136 -19.86 38.29 -1.60
CA ALA A 136 -18.52 38.60 -1.11
C ALA A 136 -17.84 37.35 -0.53
N MET A 137 -18.54 36.56 0.28
CA MET A 137 -18.04 35.26 0.75
C MET A 137 -17.76 34.31 -0.41
N ARG A 138 -18.61 34.24 -1.43
CA ARG A 138 -18.35 33.43 -2.63
C ARG A 138 -17.07 33.86 -3.34
N ASN A 139 -16.80 35.16 -3.44
CA ASN A 139 -15.57 35.68 -4.03
C ASN A 139 -14.34 35.30 -3.20
N GLU A 140 -14.41 35.42 -1.87
CA GLU A 140 -13.34 35.00 -0.96
C GLU A 140 -13.10 33.49 -1.03
N VAL A 141 -14.16 32.67 -1.06
CA VAL A 141 -14.05 31.21 -1.24
C VAL A 141 -13.41 30.87 -2.58
N ASN A 142 -13.82 31.52 -3.68
CA ASN A 142 -13.18 31.35 -4.98
C ASN A 142 -11.70 31.75 -4.94
N ARG A 143 -11.35 32.85 -4.24
CA ARG A 143 -9.96 33.26 -4.07
C ARG A 143 -9.16 32.21 -3.31
N VAL A 144 -9.71 31.66 -2.22
CA VAL A 144 -9.06 30.60 -1.43
C VAL A 144 -8.87 29.33 -2.28
N LEU A 145 -9.86 28.94 -3.08
CA LEU A 145 -9.75 27.79 -3.99
C LEU A 145 -8.66 27.99 -5.05
N ILE A 146 -8.55 29.19 -5.62
CA ILE A 146 -7.51 29.51 -6.63
C ILE A 146 -6.10 29.46 -6.02
N HIS A 147 -5.95 29.86 -4.76
CA HIS A 147 -4.65 29.90 -4.07
C HIS A 147 -4.38 28.66 -3.22
N GLN A 148 -5.23 27.63 -3.29
CA GLN A 148 -4.99 26.41 -2.55
C GLN A 148 -3.73 25.71 -3.11
N PRO A 149 -2.75 25.36 -2.26
CA PRO A 149 -1.57 24.66 -2.73
C PRO A 149 -1.97 23.32 -3.34
N ARG A 150 -1.32 22.95 -4.45
CA ARG A 150 -1.49 21.62 -5.04
C ARG A 150 -1.15 20.58 -3.99
N PHE A 151 -1.92 19.50 -3.95
CA PHE A 151 -1.64 18.40 -3.04
C PHE A 151 -0.22 17.89 -3.26
N THR A 152 0.52 17.76 -2.16
CA THR A 152 1.85 17.15 -2.13
C THR A 152 1.86 16.05 -1.09
N VAL A 153 2.57 14.96 -1.38
CA VAL A 153 2.76 13.86 -0.43
C VAL A 153 3.58 14.39 0.75
N ASP A 154 3.00 14.36 1.94
CA ASP A 154 3.70 14.71 3.17
C ASP A 154 4.79 13.67 3.50
N GLU A 155 5.81 14.10 4.26
CA GLU A 155 6.97 13.27 4.62
C GLU A 155 6.55 12.00 5.39
N ALA A 156 5.52 12.09 6.24
CA ALA A 156 4.98 10.95 6.95
C ALA A 156 4.37 9.90 6.00
N LEU A 157 3.62 10.37 4.99
CA LEU A 157 3.03 9.51 3.97
C LEU A 157 4.12 8.91 3.07
N HIS A 158 5.16 9.68 2.72
CA HIS A 158 6.28 9.18 1.92
C HIS A 158 7.06 8.05 2.63
N LYS A 159 7.34 8.19 3.94
CA LYS A 159 7.96 7.13 4.75
C LYS A 159 7.09 5.88 4.82
N THR A 160 5.79 6.07 4.96
CA THR A 160 4.80 4.99 5.00
C THR A 160 4.79 4.23 3.66
N ILE A 161 4.67 4.95 2.54
CA ILE A 161 4.71 4.40 1.18
C ILE A 161 6.02 3.61 0.98
N SER A 162 7.16 4.18 1.37
CA SER A 162 8.47 3.53 1.22
C SER A 162 8.57 2.23 2.01
N ALA A 163 8.09 2.22 3.26
CA ALA A 163 8.11 1.04 4.13
C ALA A 163 7.22 -0.09 3.57
N TYR A 164 5.97 0.22 3.20
CA TYR A 164 5.07 -0.78 2.63
C TYR A 164 5.50 -1.25 1.24
N SER A 165 6.05 -0.36 0.40
CA SER A 165 6.58 -0.74 -0.91
C SER A 165 7.72 -1.76 -0.78
N LEU A 166 8.65 -1.54 0.16
CA LEU A 166 9.72 -2.51 0.41
C LEU A 166 9.17 -3.82 1.00
N GLY A 167 8.28 -3.75 2.00
CA GLY A 167 7.69 -4.93 2.64
C GLY A 167 6.92 -5.82 1.66
N VAL A 168 6.15 -5.22 0.73
CA VAL A 168 5.44 -5.95 -0.33
C VAL A 168 6.43 -6.65 -1.27
N LEU A 169 7.51 -5.98 -1.67
CA LEU A 169 8.53 -6.56 -2.55
C LEU A 169 9.31 -7.72 -1.90
N LEU A 170 9.37 -7.77 -0.57
CA LEU A 170 10.07 -8.81 0.20
C LEU A 170 9.13 -9.94 0.64
N SER A 171 7.82 -9.79 0.47
CA SER A 171 6.84 -10.83 0.79
C SER A 171 7.03 -12.08 -0.09
N GLU A 172 6.93 -13.25 0.52
CA GLU A 172 6.90 -14.52 -0.21
C GLU A 172 5.61 -14.72 -1.00
N LYS A 173 4.49 -14.16 -0.50
CA LYS A 173 3.15 -14.29 -1.10
C LYS A 173 2.96 -13.42 -2.33
N LEU A 174 3.86 -12.45 -2.57
CA LEU A 174 3.77 -11.58 -3.74
C LEU A 174 3.83 -12.40 -5.04
N ARG A 175 2.77 -12.26 -5.85
CA ARG A 175 2.63 -13.00 -7.11
C ARG A 175 3.59 -12.50 -8.19
N GLU A 176 3.56 -11.22 -8.45
CA GLU A 176 4.30 -10.60 -9.55
C GLU A 176 4.87 -9.26 -9.11
N TYR A 177 6.08 -8.97 -9.58
CA TYR A 177 6.76 -7.74 -9.30
C TYR A 177 6.31 -6.60 -10.22
N LYS A 178 5.93 -6.84 -11.48
CA LYS A 178 5.72 -5.73 -12.43
C LYS A 178 4.28 -5.21 -12.56
N ARG A 179 3.27 -6.09 -12.60
CA ARG A 179 1.93 -5.73 -13.11
C ARG A 179 0.93 -5.26 -12.07
N SER A 180 1.05 -5.64 -10.80
CA SER A 180 -0.01 -5.43 -9.79
C SER A 180 0.47 -4.77 -8.49
N SER A 181 1.77 -4.57 -8.32
CA SER A 181 2.37 -4.10 -7.05
C SER A 181 1.84 -2.74 -6.55
N THR A 182 1.49 -1.82 -7.45
CA THR A 182 1.05 -0.46 -7.07
C THR A 182 -0.33 -0.48 -6.42
N ASP A 183 -1.27 -1.23 -7.01
CA ASP A 183 -2.64 -1.32 -6.48
C ASP A 183 -2.66 -2.13 -5.19
N VAL A 184 -1.81 -3.15 -5.07
CA VAL A 184 -1.59 -3.92 -3.84
C VAL A 184 -1.09 -3.03 -2.70
N VAL A 185 -0.03 -2.25 -2.92
CA VAL A 185 0.51 -1.33 -1.90
C VAL A 185 -0.55 -0.29 -1.51
N LEU A 186 -1.29 0.24 -2.48
CA LEU A 186 -2.38 1.19 -2.20
C LEU A 186 -3.48 0.56 -1.34
N ALA A 187 -3.88 -0.68 -1.62
CA ALA A 187 -4.88 -1.41 -0.83
C ALA A 187 -4.40 -1.65 0.61
N ILE A 188 -3.13 -2.01 0.81
CA ILE A 188 -2.55 -2.22 2.14
C ILE A 188 -2.51 -0.91 2.93
N ILE A 189 -2.06 0.18 2.30
CA ILE A 189 -2.01 1.50 2.96
C ILE A 189 -3.42 1.94 3.37
N ARG A 190 -4.43 1.70 2.51
CA ARG A 190 -5.86 1.95 2.80
C ARG A 190 -6.35 1.16 4.00
N ASN A 191 -6.13 -0.15 4.02
CA ASN A 191 -6.60 -1.02 5.10
C ASN A 191 -5.96 -0.66 6.45
N ASN A 192 -4.71 -0.24 6.45
CA ASN A 192 -3.97 0.12 7.66
C ASN A 192 -4.19 1.58 8.10
N ASN A 193 -5.02 2.37 7.39
CA ASN A 193 -5.32 3.78 7.66
C ASN A 193 -4.08 4.65 7.96
N ALA A 194 -2.94 4.32 7.35
CA ALA A 194 -1.67 4.94 7.71
C ALA A 194 -1.46 6.25 6.91
N ASN A 195 -1.66 7.40 7.57
CA ASN A 195 -1.34 8.74 7.04
C ASN A 195 -2.02 9.10 5.70
N ILE A 196 -3.23 8.58 5.45
CA ILE A 196 -3.96 8.81 4.19
C ILE A 196 -4.70 10.16 4.23
N PRO A 197 -4.69 10.93 3.12
CA PRO A 197 -5.55 12.11 2.99
C PRO A 197 -7.03 11.73 3.07
N SER A 198 -7.80 12.44 3.90
CA SER A 198 -9.23 12.17 4.12
C SER A 198 -10.10 12.26 2.85
N ASN A 199 -9.60 12.90 1.80
CA ASN A 199 -10.26 13.08 0.51
C ASN A 199 -9.71 12.18 -0.61
N LEU A 200 -8.86 11.19 -0.31
CA LEU A 200 -8.19 10.35 -1.31
C LEU A 200 -9.16 9.69 -2.30
N ASP A 201 -10.32 9.24 -1.82
CA ASP A 201 -11.30 8.54 -2.67
C ASP A 201 -12.23 9.50 -3.43
N GLN A 202 -12.28 10.76 -3.01
CA GLN A 202 -13.12 11.79 -3.63
C GLN A 202 -12.38 12.59 -4.69
N ASP A 203 -11.04 12.69 -4.58
CA ASP A 203 -10.21 13.45 -5.50
C ASP A 203 -9.32 12.52 -6.37
N PRO A 204 -9.69 12.32 -7.66
CA PRO A 204 -8.88 11.56 -8.61
C PRO A 204 -7.46 12.11 -8.79
N TYR A 205 -7.26 13.42 -8.60
CA TYR A 205 -5.95 14.05 -8.72
C TYR A 205 -5.03 13.63 -7.56
N THR A 206 -5.49 13.76 -6.31
CA THR A 206 -4.78 13.25 -5.13
C THR A 206 -4.48 11.76 -5.25
N LEU A 207 -5.43 10.95 -5.71
CA LEU A 207 -5.21 9.52 -5.96
C LEU A 207 -4.10 9.27 -6.99
N SER A 208 -4.07 10.03 -8.08
CA SER A 208 -3.03 9.89 -9.11
C SER A 208 -1.64 10.24 -8.58
N ILE A 209 -1.52 11.26 -7.72
CA ILE A 209 -0.26 11.66 -7.09
C ILE A 209 0.25 10.57 -6.15
N VAL A 210 -0.64 10.01 -5.31
CA VAL A 210 -0.27 8.92 -4.39
C VAL A 210 0.14 7.67 -5.16
N LYS A 211 -0.59 7.29 -6.22
CA LYS A 211 -0.20 6.17 -7.09
C LYS A 211 1.16 6.39 -7.75
N ALA A 212 1.45 7.61 -8.21
CA ALA A 212 2.76 7.96 -8.77
C ALA A 212 3.87 7.80 -7.72
N ALA A 213 3.67 8.32 -6.50
CA ALA A 213 4.62 8.18 -5.40
C ALA A 213 4.88 6.71 -5.03
N ILE A 214 3.85 5.86 -5.01
CA ILE A 214 3.98 4.41 -4.79
C ILE A 214 4.79 3.76 -5.93
N SER A 215 4.48 4.10 -7.17
CA SER A 215 5.21 3.59 -8.35
C SER A 215 6.70 3.95 -8.30
N ASP A 216 7.02 5.17 -7.90
CA ASP A 216 8.40 5.63 -7.74
C ASP A 216 9.10 4.91 -6.59
N ALA A 217 8.44 4.78 -5.44
CA ALA A 217 8.99 4.05 -4.29
C ALA A 217 9.26 2.57 -4.62
N LEU A 218 8.35 1.90 -5.33
CA LEU A 218 8.55 0.53 -5.82
C LEU A 218 9.73 0.43 -6.79
N THR A 219 9.87 1.40 -7.69
CA THR A 219 10.99 1.46 -8.64
C THR A 219 12.33 1.64 -7.92
N GLN A 220 12.38 2.53 -6.95
CA GLN A 220 13.57 2.77 -6.12
C GLN A 220 13.91 1.53 -5.28
N ALA A 221 12.93 0.90 -4.64
CA ALA A 221 13.12 -0.30 -3.83
C ALA A 221 13.62 -1.48 -4.68
N ARG A 222 13.02 -1.72 -5.86
CA ARG A 222 13.52 -2.69 -6.85
C ARG A 222 14.97 -2.41 -7.24
N SER A 223 15.29 -1.16 -7.60
CA SER A 223 16.65 -0.75 -7.96
C SER A 223 17.64 -1.03 -6.83
N ARG A 224 17.27 -0.69 -5.59
CA ARG A 224 18.07 -0.97 -4.38
C ARG A 224 18.30 -2.46 -4.19
N ILE A 225 17.26 -3.28 -4.21
CA ILE A 225 17.35 -4.75 -4.04
C ILE A 225 18.30 -5.33 -5.10
N LYS A 226 18.10 -4.97 -6.38
CA LYS A 226 18.91 -5.47 -7.49
C LYS A 226 20.40 -5.12 -7.32
N LYS A 227 20.72 -3.88 -6.89
CA LYS A 227 22.11 -3.45 -6.62
C LYS A 227 22.73 -4.23 -5.46
N LEU A 228 21.98 -4.45 -4.38
CA LEU A 228 22.46 -5.20 -3.22
C LEU A 228 22.68 -6.68 -3.55
N ILE A 229 21.84 -7.27 -4.40
CA ILE A 229 22.04 -8.64 -4.89
C ILE A 229 23.32 -8.74 -5.71
N GLY A 230 23.53 -7.84 -6.68
CA GLY A 230 24.76 -7.82 -7.48
C GLY A 230 26.00 -7.75 -6.59
N LYS A 231 26.03 -6.78 -5.67
CA LYS A 231 27.11 -6.64 -4.69
C LYS A 231 27.27 -7.88 -3.80
N SER A 232 26.18 -8.55 -3.43
CA SER A 232 26.25 -9.76 -2.60
C SER A 232 26.90 -10.94 -3.29
N ILE A 233 26.80 -11.01 -4.62
CA ILE A 233 27.46 -12.06 -5.40
C ILE A 233 28.96 -11.74 -5.49
N ASP A 234 29.31 -10.48 -5.77
CA ASP A 234 30.72 -10.03 -5.86
C ASP A 234 31.45 -10.20 -4.52
N ASP A 235 30.81 -9.82 -3.42
CA ASP A 235 31.35 -9.89 -2.05
C ASP A 235 31.19 -11.30 -1.41
N ASN A 236 30.56 -12.26 -2.12
CA ASN A 236 30.21 -13.60 -1.63
C ASN A 236 29.50 -13.58 -0.25
N LEU A 237 28.48 -12.73 -0.10
CA LEU A 237 27.75 -12.56 1.17
C LEU A 237 26.79 -13.72 1.42
N SER A 238 26.62 -14.09 2.69
CA SER A 238 25.56 -15.02 3.09
C SER A 238 24.17 -14.42 2.84
N ILE A 239 23.16 -15.28 2.69
CA ILE A 239 21.78 -14.82 2.50
C ILE A 239 21.28 -13.98 3.67
N TYR A 240 21.77 -14.24 4.89
CA TYR A 240 21.44 -13.46 6.09
C TYR A 240 22.04 -12.05 6.02
N GLN A 241 23.31 -11.94 5.61
CA GLN A 241 23.97 -10.64 5.43
C GLN A 241 23.32 -9.81 4.32
N LEU A 242 22.97 -10.45 3.20
CA LEU A 242 22.20 -9.80 2.13
C LEU A 242 20.84 -9.31 2.67
N SER A 243 20.10 -10.18 3.35
CA SER A 243 18.79 -9.84 3.93
C SER A 243 18.88 -8.64 4.86
N SER A 244 19.88 -8.64 5.75
CA SER A 244 20.13 -7.55 6.71
C SER A 244 20.40 -6.21 6.01
N LYS A 245 21.20 -6.21 4.94
CA LYS A 245 21.47 -5.00 4.13
C LYS A 245 20.24 -4.52 3.36
N VAL A 246 19.42 -5.45 2.87
CA VAL A 246 18.20 -5.12 2.11
C VAL A 246 17.17 -4.41 2.99
N ILE A 247 16.95 -4.92 4.20
CA ILE A 247 15.96 -4.35 5.15
C ILE A 247 16.48 -3.15 5.94
N GLU A 248 17.75 -2.78 5.80
CA GLU A 248 18.36 -1.69 6.55
C GLU A 248 17.58 -0.38 6.39
N GLY A 249 17.14 0.18 7.52
CA GLY A 249 16.32 1.40 7.57
C GLY A 249 14.82 1.16 7.35
N SER A 250 14.34 -0.09 7.40
CA SER A 250 12.93 -0.45 7.27
C SER A 250 12.36 -1.07 8.55
N GLN A 251 11.04 -1.30 8.56
CA GLN A 251 10.33 -2.02 9.63
C GLN A 251 10.32 -3.54 9.42
N CYS A 252 10.92 -4.03 8.33
CA CYS A 252 11.02 -5.46 8.05
C CYS A 252 12.09 -6.09 8.94
N THR A 253 11.96 -7.38 9.23
CA THR A 253 12.99 -8.17 9.92
C THR A 253 13.37 -9.38 9.10
N VAL A 254 14.63 -9.81 9.23
CA VAL A 254 15.10 -11.02 8.57
C VAL A 254 14.30 -12.21 9.05
N SER A 255 13.65 -12.92 8.13
CA SER A 255 12.90 -14.14 8.39
C SER A 255 13.23 -15.18 7.32
N VAL A 256 12.93 -16.45 7.58
CA VAL A 256 13.14 -17.52 6.61
C VAL A 256 12.37 -17.28 5.29
N PRO A 257 11.08 -16.90 5.29
CA PRO A 257 10.35 -16.46 4.09
C PRO A 257 11.07 -15.40 3.26
N LEU A 258 11.54 -14.35 3.92
CA LEU A 258 12.23 -13.23 3.26
C LEU A 258 13.55 -13.71 2.66
N CYS A 259 14.33 -14.51 3.39
CA CYS A 259 15.57 -15.09 2.87
C CYS A 259 15.31 -16.00 1.67
N ALA A 260 14.26 -16.83 1.72
CA ALA A 260 13.90 -17.70 0.61
C ALA A 260 13.51 -16.88 -0.63
N ARG A 261 12.76 -15.78 -0.45
CA ARG A 261 12.42 -14.86 -1.53
C ARG A 261 13.67 -14.22 -2.15
N LEU A 262 14.60 -13.73 -1.32
CA LEU A 262 15.86 -13.15 -1.80
C LEU A 262 16.76 -14.18 -2.50
N ALA A 263 16.74 -15.44 -2.07
CA ALA A 263 17.47 -16.52 -2.74
C ALA A 263 16.99 -16.72 -4.18
N VAL A 264 15.67 -16.66 -4.42
CA VAL A 264 15.11 -16.68 -5.80
C VAL A 264 15.60 -15.50 -6.62
N LEU A 265 15.52 -14.29 -6.05
CA LEU A 265 15.97 -13.08 -6.74
C LEU A 265 17.47 -13.14 -7.10
N ARG A 266 18.28 -13.71 -6.21
CA ARG A 266 19.73 -13.88 -6.40
C ARG A 266 20.05 -14.95 -7.44
N ASP A 267 19.34 -16.07 -7.44
CA ASP A 267 19.48 -17.12 -8.47
C ASP A 267 19.12 -16.63 -9.88
N VAL A 268 18.04 -15.86 -10.02
CA VAL A 268 17.69 -15.25 -11.31
C VAL A 268 18.76 -14.22 -11.73
N TYR A 269 19.30 -13.46 -10.78
CA TYR A 269 20.34 -12.47 -11.07
C TYR A 269 21.64 -13.12 -11.53
N SER A 270 22.07 -14.21 -10.90
CA SER A 270 23.31 -14.90 -11.28
C SER A 270 23.23 -15.51 -12.68
N LYS A 271 22.04 -15.90 -13.14
CA LYS A 271 21.79 -16.48 -14.47
C LYS A 271 21.60 -15.43 -15.57
N SER A 272 20.80 -14.40 -15.30
CA SER A 272 20.36 -13.43 -16.33
C SER A 272 21.03 -12.05 -16.21
N GLY A 273 21.77 -11.80 -15.13
CA GLY A 273 22.41 -10.51 -14.86
C GLY A 273 21.44 -9.38 -14.52
N SER A 274 21.94 -8.13 -14.56
CA SER A 274 21.19 -6.95 -14.14
C SER A 274 20.33 -6.29 -15.22
N GLY A 275 20.04 -6.99 -16.32
CA GLY A 275 19.42 -6.45 -17.52
C GLY A 275 18.03 -5.84 -17.32
N LEU A 276 17.50 -5.22 -18.39
CA LEU A 276 16.13 -4.67 -18.41
C LEU A 276 15.06 -5.76 -18.25
N SER A 277 15.37 -7.00 -18.67
CA SER A 277 14.48 -8.16 -18.53
C SER A 277 14.42 -8.74 -17.12
N TYR A 278 15.36 -8.40 -16.24
CA TYR A 278 15.55 -9.08 -14.94
C TYR A 278 14.24 -9.29 -14.16
N TRP A 279 13.41 -8.25 -14.03
CA TRP A 279 12.14 -8.39 -13.30
C TRP A 279 11.11 -9.24 -14.03
N ASN A 280 11.12 -9.26 -15.37
CA ASN A 280 10.30 -10.19 -16.13
C ASN A 280 10.80 -11.63 -15.93
N ASP A 281 12.12 -11.84 -15.88
CA ASP A 281 12.73 -13.15 -15.66
C ASP A 281 12.40 -13.69 -14.25
N VAL A 282 12.38 -12.79 -13.25
CA VAL A 282 11.88 -13.09 -11.90
C VAL A 282 10.41 -13.47 -11.92
N ASP A 283 9.56 -12.70 -12.60
CA ASP A 283 8.12 -12.99 -12.69
C ASP A 283 7.86 -14.34 -13.39
N SER A 284 8.62 -14.66 -14.44
CA SER A 284 8.58 -15.96 -15.13
C SER A 284 9.03 -17.11 -14.22
N CYS A 285 10.11 -16.93 -13.45
CA CYS A 285 10.56 -17.90 -12.45
C CYS A 285 9.46 -18.23 -11.44
N LEU A 286 8.84 -17.19 -10.87
CA LEU A 286 7.79 -17.36 -9.89
C LEU A 286 6.52 -17.98 -10.47
N ALA A 287 6.16 -17.62 -11.70
CA ALA A 287 5.06 -18.26 -12.42
C ALA A 287 5.31 -19.75 -12.63
N HIS A 288 6.53 -20.13 -13.00
CA HIS A 288 6.92 -21.54 -13.15
C HIS A 288 6.89 -22.29 -11.81
N CYS A 289 7.39 -21.69 -10.72
CA CYS A 289 7.28 -22.26 -9.37
C CYS A 289 5.82 -22.54 -8.99
N ARG A 290 4.90 -21.61 -9.30
CA ARG A 290 3.45 -21.80 -9.06
C ARG A 290 2.86 -22.91 -9.92
N ALA A 291 3.16 -22.92 -11.22
CA ALA A 291 2.69 -23.94 -12.14
C ALA A 291 3.10 -25.34 -11.65
N LYS A 292 4.35 -25.51 -11.22
CA LYS A 292 4.86 -26.78 -10.68
C LYS A 292 4.21 -27.17 -9.35
N ALA A 293 3.95 -26.19 -8.49
CA ALA A 293 3.21 -26.39 -7.25
C ALA A 293 1.69 -26.55 -7.44
N LYS A 294 1.17 -26.42 -8.68
CA LYS A 294 -0.27 -26.37 -8.99
C LYS A 294 -1.00 -25.31 -8.15
N ASP A 295 -0.37 -24.14 -7.99
CA ASP A 295 -0.83 -23.03 -7.14
C ASP A 295 -1.08 -23.39 -5.66
N ASN A 296 -0.58 -24.54 -5.18
CA ASN A 296 -0.66 -24.89 -3.77
C ASN A 296 0.41 -24.14 -2.95
N ALA A 297 -0.02 -23.41 -1.92
CA ALA A 297 0.84 -22.65 -1.02
C ALA A 297 1.96 -23.52 -0.39
N ASP A 298 1.66 -24.76 0.00
CA ASP A 298 2.66 -25.67 0.60
C ASP A 298 3.70 -26.10 -0.43
N GLY A 299 3.25 -26.37 -1.66
CA GLY A 299 4.13 -26.70 -2.76
C GLY A 299 5.07 -25.55 -3.11
N ILE A 300 4.54 -24.32 -3.14
CA ILE A 300 5.33 -23.11 -3.38
C ILE A 300 6.37 -22.94 -2.26
N ARG A 301 5.96 -23.05 -0.99
CA ARG A 301 6.90 -22.96 0.15
C ARG A 301 8.00 -24.02 0.08
N LYS A 302 7.67 -25.27 -0.29
CA LYS A 302 8.67 -26.34 -0.48
C LYS A 302 9.67 -26.02 -1.60
N ILE A 303 9.20 -25.45 -2.72
CA ILE A 303 10.09 -25.02 -3.81
C ILE A 303 11.02 -23.89 -3.34
N LEU A 304 10.48 -22.85 -2.69
CA LEU A 304 11.27 -21.74 -2.15
C LEU A 304 12.28 -22.20 -1.10
N ALA A 305 11.92 -23.17 -0.25
CA ALA A 305 12.82 -23.79 0.72
C ALA A 305 14.03 -24.46 0.04
N LYS A 306 13.81 -25.18 -1.06
CA LYS A 306 14.87 -25.80 -1.85
C LYS A 306 15.80 -24.76 -2.45
N MET A 307 15.26 -23.69 -3.02
CA MET A 307 16.06 -22.57 -3.55
C MET A 307 16.93 -21.93 -2.46
N LEU A 308 16.39 -21.74 -1.25
CA LEU A 308 17.14 -21.24 -0.11
C LEU A 308 18.27 -22.19 0.33
N LYS A 309 18.01 -23.51 0.40
CA LYS A 309 19.04 -24.50 0.76
C LYS A 309 20.23 -24.44 -0.20
N LEU A 310 19.95 -24.30 -1.50
CA LEU A 310 20.98 -24.25 -2.54
C LEU A 310 21.75 -22.94 -2.52
N ASP A 311 21.06 -21.83 -2.35
CA ASP A 311 21.68 -20.53 -2.17
C ASP A 311 22.66 -20.53 -0.99
N ARG A 312 22.28 -21.14 0.14
CA ARG A 312 23.17 -21.36 1.30
C ARG A 312 24.35 -22.28 0.99
N SER A 313 24.19 -23.27 0.11
CA SER A 313 25.28 -24.16 -0.29
C SER A 313 26.31 -23.44 -1.19
N LEU A 314 25.86 -22.49 -2.02
CA LEU A 314 26.71 -21.80 -2.99
C LEU A 314 27.48 -20.63 -2.36
N TYR A 315 26.82 -19.81 -1.55
CA TYR A 315 27.39 -18.59 -0.95
C TYR A 315 27.75 -18.76 0.53
N GLY A 316 27.66 -20.00 1.04
CA GLY A 316 27.99 -20.37 2.41
C GLY A 316 26.91 -20.02 3.44
N TYR A 317 26.95 -20.76 4.54
CA TYR A 317 26.18 -20.53 5.76
C TYR A 317 27.15 -20.12 6.87
N THR A 318 27.47 -18.84 6.96
CA THR A 318 28.52 -18.33 7.86
C THR A 318 28.00 -17.94 9.25
N ASP A 319 26.70 -17.72 9.43
CA ASP A 319 26.18 -17.22 10.69
C ASP A 319 25.39 -18.30 11.43
N LYS A 320 25.85 -18.62 12.66
CA LYS A 320 25.09 -19.38 13.68
C LYS A 320 23.87 -18.59 14.20
N THR A 321 23.42 -17.56 13.47
CA THR A 321 22.26 -16.76 13.86
C THR A 321 21.00 -17.55 13.56
N THR A 322 20.23 -17.82 14.61
CA THR A 322 18.90 -18.42 14.49
C THR A 322 17.99 -17.42 13.79
N ILE A 323 17.72 -17.64 12.50
CA ILE A 323 16.78 -16.81 11.74
C ILE A 323 15.35 -17.18 12.18
N PRO A 324 14.51 -16.21 12.55
CA PRO A 324 13.11 -16.45 12.86
C PRO A 324 12.39 -17.21 11.73
N LYS A 325 11.71 -18.30 12.08
CA LYS A 325 10.88 -19.07 11.14
C LYS A 325 9.64 -18.28 10.69
N HIS A 326 9.17 -17.36 11.53
CA HIS A 326 7.98 -16.54 11.29
C HIS A 326 8.33 -15.08 11.04
N VAL A 327 7.45 -14.40 10.31
CA VAL A 327 7.51 -12.95 10.08
C VAL A 327 6.97 -12.19 11.30
N LEU A 328 7.46 -10.96 11.53
CA LEU A 328 6.92 -10.07 12.57
C LEU A 328 5.55 -9.50 12.16
N VAL A 329 4.82 -8.96 13.14
CA VAL A 329 3.46 -8.39 12.99
C VAL A 329 3.33 -7.46 11.78
N PHE A 330 4.30 -6.57 11.54
CA PHE A 330 4.25 -5.66 10.39
C PHE A 330 4.24 -6.40 9.04
N GLN A 331 5.15 -7.35 8.86
CA GLN A 331 5.27 -8.12 7.63
C GLN A 331 4.12 -9.14 7.51
N GLN A 332 3.65 -9.69 8.63
CA GLN A 332 2.45 -10.54 8.67
C GLN A 332 1.21 -9.78 8.18
N ALA A 333 1.01 -8.53 8.62
CA ALA A 333 -0.12 -7.71 8.16
C ALA A 333 -0.08 -7.42 6.65
N ILE A 334 1.12 -7.25 6.08
CA ILE A 334 1.32 -7.15 4.63
C ILE A 334 0.96 -8.47 3.96
N ASP A 335 1.47 -9.58 4.48
CA ASP A 335 1.26 -10.92 3.94
C ASP A 335 -0.20 -11.36 4.02
N ASP A 336 -0.96 -10.92 5.02
CA ASP A 336 -2.40 -11.23 5.14
C ASP A 336 -3.27 -10.41 4.18
N SER A 337 -2.71 -9.33 3.61
CA SER A 337 -3.38 -8.48 2.64
C SER A 337 -3.08 -8.86 1.17
N LEU A 338 -2.27 -9.90 0.94
CA LEU A 338 -1.79 -10.37 -0.37
C LEU A 338 -2.47 -11.67 -0.82
#